data_AF-A0A8I0H5X3-F1
#
_entry.id   AF-A0A8I0H5X3-F1
#
_cell.length_a   1.000
_cell.length_b   1.000
_cell.length_c   1.000
_cell.angle_alpha   90.00
_cell.angle_beta   90.00
_cell.angle_gamma   90.00
#
_symmetry.space_group_name_H-M   'P 1'
#
loop_
_entity.id
_entity.type
_entity.pdbx_description
1 polymer ?
#
loop_
_entity_poly.entity_id
_entity_poly.type
_entity_poly.pdbx_seq_one_letter_code
_entity_poly.pdbx_strand_id
1 'polypeptide(L)'
;KTEIYIRLIAEELRAGRNVLYMLPEIALTAQLIGRMRDHFGDAVIVYHSRLTDNRRADVYRRLIGGSGGRLVVGVRSSVLLPLPL
;
A
#
# COMPACT_ATOMS: atom_id res chain seq x y z
N LYS A 1 -5.08 15.18 -9.86
CA LYS A 1 -3.91 14.30 -9.63
C LYS A 1 -4.31 12.97 -8.98
N THR A 2 -4.99 12.98 -7.84
CA THR A 2 -5.43 11.76 -7.13
C THR A 2 -6.18 10.78 -8.03
N GLU A 3 -7.10 11.24 -8.88
CA GLU A 3 -7.80 10.34 -9.81
C GLU A 3 -6.91 9.68 -10.87
N ILE A 4 -5.87 10.39 -11.33
CA ILE A 4 -4.89 9.79 -12.24
C ILE A 4 -4.13 8.68 -11.51
N TYR A 5 -3.73 8.90 -10.25
CA TYR A 5 -3.07 7.88 -9.46
C TYR A 5 -3.98 6.68 -9.18
N ILE A 6 -5.24 6.91 -8.82
CA ILE A 6 -6.22 5.83 -8.59
C ILE A 6 -6.37 4.98 -9.85
N ARG A 7 -6.49 5.61 -11.02
CA ARG A 7 -6.56 4.90 -12.30
C ARG A 7 -5.32 4.04 -12.57
N LEU A 8 -4.13 4.62 -12.43
CA LEU A 8 -2.86 3.90 -12.66
C LEU A 8 -2.68 2.75 -11.68
N ILE A 9 -2.97 2.98 -10.39
CA ILE A 9 -2.95 1.93 -9.37
C ILE A 9 -3.91 0.80 -9.77
N ALA A 10 -5.14 1.13 -10.18
CA ALA A 10 -6.13 0.11 -10.57
C ALA A 10 -5.67 -0.73 -11.77
N GLU A 11 -4.99 -0.12 -12.74
CA GLU A 11 -4.44 -0.83 -13.90
C GLU A 11 -3.35 -1.84 -13.49
N GLU A 12 -2.44 -1.44 -12.60
CA GLU A 12 -1.38 -2.31 -12.07
C GLU A 12 -1.95 -3.46 -11.20
N LEU A 13 -2.88 -3.15 -10.30
CA LEU A 13 -3.51 -4.16 -9.46
C LEU A 13 -4.32 -5.19 -10.28
N ARG A 14 -5.02 -4.74 -11.35
CA ARG A 14 -5.74 -5.64 -12.27
C ARG A 14 -4.80 -6.57 -13.02
N ALA A 15 -3.56 -6.15 -13.26
CA ALA A 15 -2.53 -6.99 -13.85
C ALA A 15 -1.83 -7.91 -12.81
N GLY A 16 -2.36 -7.99 -11.59
CA GLY A 16 -1.82 -8.81 -10.50
C GLY A 16 -0.59 -8.22 -9.82
N ARG A 17 -0.12 -7.03 -10.23
CA ARG A 17 1.10 -6.44 -9.67
C ARG A 17 0.84 -5.73 -8.35
N ASN A 18 1.85 -5.71 -7.49
CA ASN A 18 1.84 -4.89 -6.29
C ASN A 18 2.18 -3.43 -6.62
N VAL A 19 1.59 -2.49 -5.88
CA VAL A 19 1.83 -1.05 -6.04
C VAL A 19 2.25 -0.43 -4.72
N LEU A 20 3.28 0.40 -4.76
CA LEU A 20 3.68 1.25 -3.64
C LEU A 20 3.28 2.70 -3.90
N TYR A 21 2.30 3.20 -3.15
CA TYR A 21 1.93 4.60 -3.17
C TYR A 21 2.55 5.35 -1.98
N MET A 22 3.68 6.00 -2.24
CA MET A 22 4.45 6.73 -1.23
C MET A 22 3.93 8.14 -1.02
N LEU A 23 3.84 8.53 0.25
CA LEU A 23 3.38 9.83 0.70
C LEU A 23 4.40 10.44 1.68
N PRO A 24 4.48 11.78 1.77
CA PRO A 24 5.07 12.43 2.92
C PRO A 24 4.40 11.96 4.22
N GLU A 25 5.15 11.85 5.32
CA GLU A 25 4.61 11.32 6.58
C GLU A 25 3.37 12.09 7.09
N ILE A 26 3.39 13.42 6.94
CA ILE A 26 2.27 14.30 7.29
C ILE A 26 1.03 14.12 6.39
N ALA A 27 1.19 13.52 5.20
CA ALA A 27 0.12 13.32 4.24
C ALA A 27 -0.57 11.96 4.38
N LEU A 28 -0.06 11.06 5.23
CA LEU A 28 -0.70 9.78 5.53
C LEU A 28 -1.88 9.98 6.51
N THR A 29 -2.92 10.66 6.05
CA THR A 29 -4.09 10.97 6.84
C THR A 29 -5.13 9.85 6.78
N ALA A 30 -5.96 9.75 7.82
CA ALA A 30 -7.08 8.79 7.85
C ALA A 30 -8.05 8.98 6.66
N GLN A 31 -8.25 10.23 6.21
CA GLN A 31 -9.09 10.54 5.05
C GLN A 31 -8.52 9.94 3.75
N LEU A 32 -7.22 10.06 3.52
CA LEU A 32 -6.60 9.51 2.32
C LEU A 32 -6.60 7.97 2.36
N ILE A 33 -6.29 7.38 3.52
CA ILE A 33 -6.37 5.93 3.72
C ILE A 33 -7.81 5.45 3.48
N GLY A 34 -8.81 6.15 4.02
CA GLY A 34 -10.22 5.87 3.81
C GLY A 34 -10.56 5.86 2.33
N ARG A 35 -10.21 6.91 1.60
CA ARG A 35 -10.42 6.98 0.15
C ARG A 35 -9.77 5.80 -0.59
N MET A 36 -8.53 5.45 -0.26
CA MET A 36 -7.88 4.29 -0.92
C MET A 36 -8.61 2.98 -0.60
N ARG A 37 -9.10 2.81 0.63
CA ARG A 37 -9.92 1.64 1.02
C ARG A 37 -11.27 1.62 0.30
N ASP A 38 -11.90 2.78 0.09
CA ASP A 38 -13.16 2.86 -0.66
C ASP A 38 -12.98 2.39 -2.12
N HIS A 39 -11.83 2.68 -2.73
CA HIS A 39 -11.53 2.25 -4.11
C HIS A 39 -10.99 0.82 -4.23
N PHE A 40 -10.16 0.38 -3.29
CA PHE A 40 -9.37 -0.86 -3.44
C PHE A 40 -9.63 -1.92 -2.36
N GLY A 41 -10.48 -1.61 -1.37
CA GLY A 41 -10.89 -2.54 -0.32
C GLY A 41 -9.71 -3.17 0.43
N ASP A 42 -9.77 -4.50 0.55
CA ASP A 42 -8.79 -5.30 1.29
C ASP A 42 -7.42 -5.41 0.62
N ALA A 43 -7.26 -4.91 -0.62
CA ALA A 43 -5.95 -4.81 -1.25
C ALA A 43 -5.05 -3.77 -0.57
N VAL A 44 -5.62 -2.84 0.21
CA VAL A 44 -4.89 -1.74 0.85
C VAL A 44 -4.15 -2.21 2.11
N ILE A 45 -2.84 -2.01 2.11
CA ILE A 45 -1.95 -2.20 3.26
C ILE A 45 -1.38 -0.84 3.64
N VAL A 46 -1.54 -0.42 4.89
CA VAL A 46 -0.97 0.84 5.39
C VAL A 46 0.37 0.55 6.06
N TYR A 47 1.42 1.30 5.69
CA TYR A 47 2.75 1.12 6.27
C TYR A 47 3.42 2.43 6.72
N HIS A 48 3.75 2.53 8.01
CA HIS A 48 4.46 3.67 8.58
C HIS A 48 5.34 3.30 9.78
N SER A 49 6.19 4.23 10.20
CA SER A 49 7.15 4.11 11.31
C SER A 49 6.51 3.63 12.63
N ARG A 50 5.30 4.12 12.94
CA ARG A 50 4.58 3.79 14.20
C ARG A 50 3.95 2.39 14.26
N LEU A 51 4.10 1.54 13.25
CA LEU A 51 3.67 0.14 13.36
C LEU A 51 4.48 -0.59 14.43
N THR A 52 3.88 -1.53 15.13
CA THR A 52 4.63 -2.43 16.02
C THR A 52 5.40 -3.46 15.19
N ASP A 53 6.43 -4.07 15.76
CA ASP A 53 7.22 -5.11 15.09
C ASP A 53 6.36 -6.27 14.59
N ASN A 54 5.42 -6.73 15.42
CA ASN A 54 4.49 -7.80 15.03
C ASN A 54 3.68 -7.42 13.79
N ARG A 55 3.19 -6.17 13.71
CA ARG A 55 2.44 -5.70 12.54
C ARG A 55 3.34 -5.51 11.32
N ARG A 56 4.58 -5.06 11.49
CA ARG A 56 5.57 -5.04 10.39
C ARG A 56 5.82 -6.45 9.85
N ALA A 57 6.02 -7.43 10.73
CA ALA A 57 6.25 -8.82 10.35
C ALA A 57 5.02 -9.45 9.66
N ASP A 58 3.81 -9.13 10.12
CA ASP A 58 2.57 -9.55 9.45
C ASP A 58 2.48 -8.97 8.03
N VAL A 59 2.74 -7.67 7.87
CA VAL A 59 2.75 -7.01 6.55
C VAL A 59 3.79 -7.63 5.64
N TYR A 60 5.00 -7.83 6.13
CA TYR A 60 6.07 -8.49 5.39
C TYR A 60 5.65 -9.87 4.90
N ARG A 61 5.15 -10.73 5.79
CA ARG A 61 4.66 -12.08 5.45
C ARG A 61 3.52 -12.06 4.42
N ARG A 62 2.58 -11.11 4.55
CA ARG A 62 1.48 -10.95 3.59
C ARG A 62 1.95 -10.55 2.20
N LEU A 63 2.97 -9.70 2.10
CA LEU A 63 3.51 -9.27 0.82
C LEU A 63 4.31 -10.38 0.13
N ILE A 64 5.16 -11.11 0.85
CA ILE A 64 5.97 -12.19 0.27
C ILE A 64 5.16 -13.45 -0.04
N GLY A 65 4.13 -13.75 0.74
CA GLY A 65 3.30 -14.95 0.57
C GLY A 65 2.07 -14.73 -0.29
N GLY A 66 1.83 -13.50 -0.73
CA GLY A 66 0.68 -13.14 -1.57
C GLY A 66 0.93 -13.38 -3.05
N SER A 67 -0.13 -13.59 -3.81
CA SER A 67 -0.10 -13.71 -5.28
C SER A 67 -0.09 -12.35 -5.99
N GLY A 68 0.42 -11.30 -5.33
CA GLY A 68 0.37 -9.93 -5.83
C GLY A 68 -0.96 -9.19 -5.59
N GLY A 69 -1.18 -8.13 -6.36
CA GLY A 69 -2.40 -7.31 -6.32
C GLY A 69 -2.63 -6.59 -4.99
N ARG A 70 -1.56 -6.12 -4.33
CA ARG A 70 -1.64 -5.31 -3.10
C ARG A 70 -1.24 -3.87 -3.36
N LEU A 71 -1.96 -2.95 -2.72
CA LEU A 71 -1.61 -1.53 -2.67
C LEU A 71 -1.02 -1.22 -1.29
N VAL A 72 0.28 -0.93 -1.24
CA VAL A 72 0.91 -0.39 -0.03
C VAL A 72 0.79 1.13 -0.06
N VAL A 73 0.04 1.70 0.87
CA VAL A 73 0.00 3.14 1.12
C VAL A 73 0.97 3.43 2.27
N GLY A 74 2.10 4.08 1.97
CA GLY A 74 3.20 4.17 2.93
C GLY A 74 4.02 5.45 2.90
N VAL A 75 4.88 5.60 3.90
CA VAL A 75 5.84 6.73 4.03
C VAL A 75 7.24 6.31 3.59
N ARG A 76 8.26 7.17 3.74
CA ARG A 76 9.65 6.88 3.33
C ARG A 76 10.14 5.46 3.68
N SER A 77 9.86 4.96 4.88
CA SER A 77 10.31 3.63 5.31
C SER A 77 9.71 2.46 4.53
N SER A 78 8.61 2.65 3.79
CA SER A 78 7.98 1.60 3.00
C SER A 78 8.79 1.20 1.77
N VAL A 79 9.78 1.98 1.36
CA VAL A 79 10.65 1.67 0.22
C VAL A 79 11.46 0.38 0.42
N LEU A 80 11.61 -0.06 1.68
CA LEU A 80 12.35 -1.27 2.05
C LEU A 80 11.47 -2.53 2.08
N LEU A 81 10.17 -2.40 1.82
CA LEU A 81 9.27 -3.56 1.80
C LEU A 81 9.53 -4.42 0.56
N PRO A 82 9.45 -5.76 0.69
CA PRO A 82 9.45 -6.62 -0.47
C PRO A 82 8.16 -6.42 -1.26
N LEU A 83 8.29 -6.18 -2.56
CA LEU A 83 7.17 -6.09 -3.50
C LEU A 83 7.44 -7.08 -4.63
N PRO A 84 7.19 -8.38 -4.41
CA PRO A 84 7.31 -9.37 -5.47
C PRO A 84 6.36 -9.03 -6.61
N LEU A 85 6.75 -9.41 -7.84
CA LEU A 85 5.93 -9.24 -9.03
C LEU A 85 4.77 -10.23 -9.06
#